data_AF-A0A9D7NJG6-F1
#
_entry.id   AF-A0A9D7NJG6-F1
#
_cell.length_a   1.000
_cell.length_b   1.000
_cell.length_c   1.000
_cell.angle_alpha   90.00
_cell.angle_beta   90.00
_cell.angle_gamma   90.00
#
_symmetry.space_group_name_H-M   'P 1'
#
loop_
_entity.id
_entity.type
_entity.pdbx_description
1 polymer ?
#
loop_
_entity_poly.entity_id
_entity_poly.type
_entity_poly.pdbx_seq_one_letter_code
_entity_poly.pdbx_strand_id
1 'polypeptide(L)'
;MPLPLLLKGIGLGIPALQQDLRQHLLQRRSPDFAVKNISAGATLALVGRSTQSRQDLKYRLEQKGLKLCPPAQALFWVLANPPFPDKLPENTGITWLDETELEQLLGPGVPVFDAQAQKNLQQLLLHADPINVRLAAQLLSHNGVPPAMLPYLYLAWCWAKEEKLRRELRALLGRYWPSAHRNLLRARVQFTRDTPWEAIEKQLAEILAPLKI
;
A
#
# COMPACT_ATOMS: atom_id res chain seq x y z
N MET A 1 -5.90 -27.42 12.30
CA MET A 1 -4.42 -27.39 12.23
C MET A 1 -3.89 -26.39 13.25
N PRO A 2 -2.77 -26.70 13.93
CA PRO A 2 -2.17 -25.79 14.89
C PRO A 2 -1.50 -24.62 14.16
N LEU A 3 -1.87 -23.39 14.54
CA LEU A 3 -1.33 -22.10 14.06
C LEU A 3 0.20 -22.08 13.88
N PRO A 4 1.00 -22.66 14.81
CA PRO A 4 2.46 -22.71 14.67
C PRO A 4 2.95 -23.45 13.43
N LEU A 5 2.26 -24.49 12.96
CA LEU A 5 2.66 -25.24 11.75
C LEU A 5 2.40 -24.44 10.47
N LEU A 6 1.30 -23.67 10.44
CA LEU A 6 0.98 -22.82 9.29
C LEU A 6 2.00 -21.68 9.16
N LEU A 7 2.39 -21.05 10.27
CA LEU A 7 3.39 -19.98 10.28
C LEU A 7 4.79 -20.47 9.90
N LYS A 8 5.18 -21.67 10.35
CA LYS A 8 6.40 -22.34 9.87
C LYS A 8 6.35 -22.59 8.36
N GLY A 9 5.20 -23.01 7.84
CA GLY A 9 4.98 -23.16 6.40
C GLY A 9 5.18 -21.87 5.60
N ILE A 10 4.68 -20.74 6.11
CA ILE A 10 4.90 -19.43 5.47
C ILE A 10 6.38 -18.99 5.61
N GLY A 11 7.10 -19.44 6.63
CA GLY A 11 8.53 -19.18 6.79
C GLY A 11 9.46 -19.90 5.80
N LEU A 12 8.99 -20.91 5.06
CA LEU A 12 9.82 -21.77 4.20
C LEU A 12 10.28 -21.13 2.88
N GLY A 13 9.96 -19.87 2.61
CA GLY A 13 10.47 -19.13 1.45
C GLY A 13 9.89 -19.54 0.10
N ILE A 14 8.78 -20.29 0.05
CA ILE A 14 8.09 -20.67 -1.19
C ILE A 14 6.92 -19.69 -1.44
N PRO A 15 7.01 -18.74 -2.38
CA PRO A 15 6.07 -17.62 -2.48
C PRO A 15 4.61 -18.04 -2.74
N ALA A 16 4.39 -19.06 -3.57
CA ALA A 16 3.05 -19.57 -3.88
C ALA A 16 2.37 -20.17 -2.64
N LEU A 17 3.11 -21.00 -1.91
CA LEU A 17 2.64 -21.65 -0.68
C LEU A 17 2.40 -20.63 0.44
N GLN A 18 3.23 -19.58 0.53
CA GLN A 18 3.03 -18.45 1.44
C GLN A 18 1.71 -17.71 1.15
N GLN A 19 1.41 -17.47 -0.12
CA GLN A 19 0.20 -16.78 -0.54
C GLN A 19 -1.05 -17.62 -0.28
N ASP A 20 -1.01 -18.92 -0.60
CA ASP A 20 -2.13 -19.85 -0.36
C ASP A 20 -2.39 -20.04 1.13
N LEU A 21 -1.35 -20.19 1.96
CA LEU A 21 -1.48 -20.29 3.42
C LEU A 21 -2.00 -19.00 4.04
N ARG A 22 -1.55 -17.84 3.55
CA ARG A 22 -2.04 -16.53 3.96
C ARG A 22 -3.52 -16.36 3.63
N GLN A 23 -3.93 -16.69 2.40
CA GLN A 23 -5.34 -16.69 2.00
C GLN A 23 -6.16 -17.65 2.84
N HIS A 24 -5.64 -18.86 3.12
CA HIS A 24 -6.35 -19.83 3.93
C HIS A 24 -6.54 -19.37 5.39
N LEU A 25 -5.54 -18.70 5.97
CA LEU A 25 -5.64 -18.10 7.31
C LEU A 25 -6.66 -16.95 7.34
N LEU A 26 -6.66 -16.09 6.32
CA LEU A 26 -7.61 -14.99 6.19
C LEU A 26 -9.04 -15.52 5.98
N GLN A 27 -9.26 -16.45 5.05
CA GLN A 27 -10.59 -16.98 4.73
C GLN A 27 -11.21 -17.81 5.87
N ARG A 28 -10.40 -18.57 6.63
CA ARG A 28 -10.92 -19.38 7.74
C ARG A 28 -11.18 -18.59 9.02
N ARG A 29 -10.54 -17.42 9.20
CA ARG A 29 -10.50 -16.73 10.50
C ARG A 29 -10.82 -15.25 10.46
N SER A 30 -10.95 -14.66 9.28
CA SER A 30 -11.55 -13.35 9.08
C SER A 30 -12.89 -13.55 8.36
N PRO A 31 -14.02 -13.63 9.09
CA PRO A 31 -15.30 -13.38 8.44
C PRO A 31 -15.25 -11.99 7.79
N ASP A 32 -15.94 -11.82 6.66
CA ASP A 32 -15.92 -10.70 5.69
C ASP A 32 -16.15 -9.26 6.21
N PHE A 33 -15.88 -8.96 7.49
CA PHE A 33 -16.36 -7.77 8.19
C PHE A 33 -15.38 -7.16 9.23
N ALA A 34 -14.07 -7.41 9.13
CA ALA A 34 -13.10 -6.88 10.10
C ALA A 34 -12.93 -5.35 10.03
N VAL A 35 -12.81 -4.78 8.83
CA VAL A 35 -12.48 -3.36 8.62
C VAL A 35 -13.59 -2.41 9.09
N LYS A 36 -14.85 -2.84 9.06
CA LYS A 36 -16.00 -2.00 9.45
C LYS A 36 -16.26 -1.93 10.96
N ASN A 37 -15.72 -2.87 11.74
CA ASN A 37 -16.01 -3.01 13.18
C ASN A 37 -14.85 -2.56 14.08
N ILE A 38 -13.78 -2.00 13.51
CA ILE A 38 -12.66 -1.48 14.30
C ILE A 38 -13.05 -0.10 14.84
N SER A 39 -13.41 -0.07 16.13
CA SER A 39 -13.69 1.16 16.86
C SER A 39 -12.41 1.84 17.34
N ALA A 40 -12.48 3.16 17.53
CA ALA A 40 -11.44 3.92 18.23
C ALA A 40 -11.17 3.28 19.61
N GLY A 41 -9.89 3.07 19.94
CA GLY A 41 -9.43 2.37 21.14
C GLY A 41 -9.02 0.91 20.94
N ALA A 42 -9.21 0.34 19.74
CA ALA A 42 -8.84 -1.05 19.47
C ALA A 42 -7.32 -1.28 19.54
N THR A 43 -6.95 -2.47 20.05
CA THR A 43 -5.56 -2.91 20.19
C THR A 43 -5.15 -3.82 19.04
N LEU A 44 -4.08 -3.44 18.36
CA LEU A 44 -3.51 -4.13 17.20
C LEU A 44 -2.13 -4.69 17.55
N ALA A 45 -1.83 -5.89 17.07
CA ALA A 45 -0.48 -6.45 17.09
C ALA A 45 0.00 -6.70 15.67
N LEU A 46 1.28 -6.44 15.44
CA LEU A 46 1.93 -6.72 14.17
C LEU A 46 2.69 -8.03 14.27
N VAL A 47 2.36 -8.98 13.39
CA VAL A 47 2.95 -10.31 13.34
C VAL A 47 3.80 -10.42 12.07
N GLY A 48 5.12 -10.37 12.26
CA GLY A 48 6.11 -10.39 11.19
C GLY A 48 6.90 -9.09 11.06
N ARG A 49 7.60 -8.93 9.94
CA ARG A 49 8.31 -7.72 9.56
C ARG A 49 7.40 -6.84 8.70
N SER A 50 7.13 -5.63 9.18
CA SER A 50 6.37 -4.67 8.39
C SER A 50 7.18 -4.05 7.27
N THR A 51 6.50 -3.66 6.20
CA THR A 51 7.05 -2.77 5.17
C THR A 51 7.24 -1.33 5.68
N GLN A 52 6.58 -0.95 6.77
CA GLN A 52 6.70 0.37 7.40
C GLN A 52 7.59 0.33 8.64
N SER A 53 8.16 1.46 9.01
CA SER A 53 8.85 1.56 10.30
C SER A 53 7.84 1.42 11.43
N ARG A 54 8.23 0.72 12.51
CA ARG A 54 7.35 0.51 13.66
C ARG A 54 6.95 1.83 14.33
N GLN A 55 7.80 2.86 14.23
CA GLN A 55 7.55 4.19 14.77
C GLN A 55 6.48 4.92 13.95
N ASP A 56 6.59 4.92 12.62
CA ASP A 56 5.60 5.56 11.74
C ASP A 56 4.23 4.89 11.86
N LEU A 57 4.22 3.55 11.91
CA LEU A 57 3.00 2.78 12.05
C LEU A 57 2.32 3.05 13.41
N LYS A 58 3.11 3.16 14.49
CA LYS A 58 2.59 3.53 15.82
C LYS A 58 1.96 4.93 15.78
N TYR A 59 2.65 5.91 15.19
CA TYR A 59 2.14 7.27 15.05
C TYR A 59 0.82 7.33 14.27
N ARG A 60 0.74 6.65 13.12
CA ARG A 60 -0.48 6.60 12.30
C ARG A 60 -1.64 5.89 13.01
N LEU A 61 -1.36 4.83 13.77
CA LEU A 61 -2.36 4.16 14.59
C LEU A 61 -2.90 5.10 15.68
N GLU A 62 -2.01 5.81 16.39
CA GLU A 62 -2.40 6.74 17.44
C GLU A 62 -3.26 7.89 16.90
N GLN A 63 -2.97 8.40 15.70
CA GLN A 63 -3.81 9.40 15.02
C GLN A 63 -5.24 8.90 14.75
N LYS A 64 -5.43 7.59 14.57
CA LYS A 64 -6.73 6.94 14.39
C LYS A 64 -7.33 6.44 15.72
N GLY A 65 -6.71 6.76 16.86
CA GLY A 65 -7.13 6.30 18.18
C GLY A 65 -6.87 4.81 18.43
N LEU A 66 -6.01 4.18 17.63
CA LEU A 66 -5.65 2.76 17.73
C LEU A 66 -4.32 2.60 18.47
N LYS A 67 -4.13 1.46 19.16
CA LYS A 67 -2.91 1.19 19.93
C LYS A 67 -2.17 -0.02 19.41
N LEU A 68 -0.85 0.12 19.23
CA LEU A 68 0.03 -1.00 18.90
C LEU A 68 0.50 -1.69 20.20
N CYS A 69 0.11 -2.95 20.39
CA CYS A 69 0.41 -3.74 21.58
C CYS A 69 1.07 -5.08 21.21
N PRO A 70 1.66 -5.80 22.19
CA PRO A 70 2.12 -7.17 21.99
C PRO A 70 0.95 -8.09 21.58
N PRO A 71 1.20 -9.18 20.81
CA PRO A 71 0.17 -10.12 20.36
C PRO A 71 -0.75 -10.65 21.46
N ALA A 72 -0.23 -10.81 22.69
CA ALA A 72 -0.99 -11.30 23.84
C ALA A 72 -2.15 -10.36 24.27
N GLN A 73 -2.04 -9.06 23.99
CA GLN A 73 -2.99 -8.03 24.43
C GLN A 73 -3.82 -7.46 23.27
N ALA A 74 -3.58 -7.94 22.05
CA ALA A 74 -4.23 -7.43 20.85
C ALA A 74 -5.40 -8.31 20.44
N LEU A 75 -6.52 -7.65 20.13
CA LEU A 75 -7.72 -8.28 19.57
C LEU A 75 -7.64 -8.40 18.04
N PHE A 76 -6.83 -7.54 17.40
CA PHE A 76 -6.59 -7.54 15.97
C PHE A 76 -5.14 -7.83 15.65
N TRP A 77 -4.88 -8.83 14.81
CA TRP A 77 -3.52 -9.21 14.43
C TRP A 77 -3.28 -8.93 12.95
N VAL A 78 -2.32 -8.06 12.68
CA VAL A 78 -1.89 -7.71 11.33
C VAL A 78 -0.79 -8.67 10.89
N LEU A 79 -1.07 -9.48 9.89
CA LEU A 79 -0.11 -10.39 9.27
C LEU A 79 0.75 -9.62 8.24
N ALA A 80 2.01 -9.38 8.60
CA ALA A 80 2.98 -8.69 7.76
C ALA A 80 3.81 -9.68 6.92
N ASN A 81 5.06 -9.36 6.62
CA ASN A 81 5.98 -10.25 5.90
C ASN A 81 6.77 -11.13 6.87
N PRO A 82 7.32 -12.27 6.42
CA PRO A 82 8.27 -13.04 7.22
C PRO A 82 9.50 -12.19 7.62
N PRO A 83 10.21 -12.54 8.72
CA PRO A 83 10.05 -13.74 9.55
C PRO A 83 8.92 -13.62 10.59
N PHE A 84 8.21 -14.73 10.82
CA PHE A 84 7.15 -14.83 11.83
C PHE A 84 7.68 -15.41 13.13
N PRO A 85 7.09 -15.06 14.29
CA PRO A 85 7.45 -15.68 15.56
C PRO A 85 7.05 -17.16 15.60
N ASP A 86 7.91 -18.00 16.20
CA ASP A 86 7.68 -19.46 16.33
C ASP A 86 6.46 -19.83 17.18
N LYS A 87 6.08 -18.93 18.08
CA LYS A 87 4.93 -19.08 18.97
C LYS A 87 4.11 -17.80 18.98
N LEU A 88 2.82 -17.95 18.70
CA LEU A 88 1.83 -16.91 18.95
C LEU A 88 0.95 -17.35 20.13
N PRO A 89 0.48 -16.43 20.97
CA PRO A 89 -0.37 -16.76 22.11
C PRO A 89 -1.70 -17.37 21.62
N GLU A 90 -2.22 -18.35 22.35
CA GLU A 90 -3.48 -19.02 22.04
C GLU A 90 -4.67 -18.15 22.48
N ASN A 91 -4.87 -17.03 21.79
CA ASN A 91 -6.04 -16.19 22.01
C ASN A 91 -7.19 -16.65 21.09
N THR A 92 -8.36 -16.87 21.67
CA THR A 92 -9.60 -17.13 20.93
C THR A 92 -10.30 -15.80 20.63
N GLY A 93 -10.93 -15.68 19.45
CA GLY A 93 -11.62 -14.44 19.05
C GLY A 93 -10.73 -13.34 18.43
N ILE A 94 -9.51 -13.68 17.99
CA ILE A 94 -8.65 -12.75 17.25
C ILE A 94 -9.18 -12.55 15.84
N THR A 95 -9.27 -11.29 15.43
CA THR A 95 -9.52 -10.92 14.04
C THR A 95 -8.19 -10.72 13.30
N TRP A 96 -8.03 -11.37 12.16
CA TRP A 96 -6.82 -11.24 11.35
C TRP A 96 -6.99 -10.13 10.32
N LEU A 97 -5.94 -9.35 10.14
CA LEU A 97 -5.86 -8.33 9.11
C LEU A 97 -4.59 -8.58 8.29
N ASP A 98 -4.62 -8.24 7.01
CA ASP A 98 -3.41 -8.15 6.21
C ASP A 98 -2.83 -6.71 6.22
N GLU A 99 -1.59 -6.51 5.74
CA GLU A 99 -1.03 -5.15 5.65
C GLU A 99 -1.86 -4.25 4.72
N THR A 100 -2.51 -4.81 3.70
CA THR A 100 -3.34 -4.04 2.77
C THR A 100 -4.58 -3.45 3.46
N GLU A 101 -5.24 -4.25 4.30
CA GLU A 101 -6.39 -3.89 5.12
C GLU A 101 -5.99 -2.92 6.21
N LEU A 102 -4.80 -3.09 6.81
CA LEU A 102 -4.24 -2.10 7.72
C LEU A 102 -4.03 -0.74 7.02
N GLU A 103 -3.51 -0.72 5.80
CA GLU A 103 -3.38 0.53 5.03
C GLU A 103 -4.73 1.15 4.68
N GLN A 104 -5.74 0.33 4.36
CA GLN A 104 -7.10 0.82 4.14
C GLN A 104 -7.68 1.47 5.41
N LEU A 105 -7.45 0.89 6.59
CA LEU A 105 -7.89 1.42 7.88
C LEU A 105 -7.17 2.71 8.26
N LEU A 106 -5.86 2.74 8.09
CA LEU A 106 -5.05 3.93 8.37
C LEU A 106 -5.35 5.05 7.36
N GLY A 107 -5.88 4.71 6.19
CA GLY A 107 -5.98 5.61 5.03
C GLY A 107 -4.59 5.90 4.46
N PRO A 108 -4.46 6.54 3.28
CA PRO A 108 -3.16 6.97 2.78
C PRO A 108 -2.49 7.82 3.86
N GLY A 109 -1.31 7.42 4.33
CA GLY A 109 -0.52 8.26 5.23
C GLY A 109 -0.35 9.58 4.52
N VAL A 110 -0.92 10.66 5.08
CA VAL A 110 -0.88 11.98 4.46
C VAL A 110 0.60 12.32 4.31
N PRO A 111 1.14 12.32 3.09
CA PRO A 111 2.54 12.65 2.93
C PRO A 111 2.69 14.13 3.27
N VAL A 112 3.71 14.43 4.08
CA VAL A 112 4.05 15.79 4.53
C VAL A 112 4.73 16.53 3.37
N PHE A 113 4.00 16.75 2.29
CA PHE A 113 4.41 17.70 1.25
C PHE A 113 3.50 18.91 1.38
N ASP A 114 4.10 20.06 1.69
CA ASP A 114 3.40 21.33 1.55
C ASP A 114 2.99 21.57 0.08
N ALA A 115 2.13 22.56 -0.15
CA ALA A 115 1.60 22.84 -1.49
C ALA A 115 2.71 23.17 -2.51
N GLN A 116 3.83 23.72 -2.06
CA GLN A 116 4.95 24.07 -2.93
C GLN A 116 5.76 22.83 -3.31
N ALA A 117 6.04 21.94 -2.36
CA ALA A 117 6.71 20.68 -2.57
C ALA A 117 5.90 19.77 -3.51
N GLN A 118 4.57 19.76 -3.38
CA GLN A 118 3.70 19.02 -4.31
C GLN A 118 3.81 19.56 -5.74
N LYS A 119 3.80 20.89 -5.93
CA LYS A 119 4.01 21.50 -7.25
C LYS A 119 5.38 21.16 -7.83
N ASN A 120 6.44 21.23 -7.01
CA ASN A 120 7.79 20.89 -7.45
C ASN A 120 7.88 19.41 -7.86
N LEU A 121 7.29 18.50 -7.08
CA LEU A 121 7.25 17.08 -7.42
C LEU A 121 6.45 16.81 -8.69
N GLN A 122 5.35 17.53 -8.92
CA GLN A 122 4.58 17.44 -10.15
C GLN A 122 5.44 17.85 -11.35
N GLN A 123 6.15 18.97 -11.25
CA GLN A 123 7.07 19.42 -12.30
C GLN A 123 8.18 18.40 -12.57
N LEU A 124 8.74 17.79 -11.52
CA LEU A 124 9.78 16.77 -11.66
C LEU A 124 9.26 15.48 -12.32
N LEU A 125 8.05 15.02 -11.98
CA LEU A 125 7.43 13.84 -12.60
C LEU A 125 7.11 14.05 -14.09
N LEU A 126 6.70 15.25 -14.46
CA LEU A 126 6.37 15.60 -15.84
C LEU A 126 7.60 16.03 -16.65
N HIS A 127 8.77 16.08 -16.02
CA HIS A 127 9.99 16.58 -16.63
C HIS A 127 10.48 15.69 -17.78
N ALA A 128 11.14 16.30 -18.77
CA ALA A 128 11.61 15.59 -19.94
C ALA A 128 12.71 14.56 -19.62
N ASP A 129 13.65 15.00 -18.77
CA ASP A 129 14.82 14.25 -18.28
C ASP A 129 14.43 13.13 -17.29
N PRO A 130 14.81 11.86 -17.55
CA PRO A 130 14.55 10.73 -16.65
C PRO A 130 15.22 10.85 -15.27
N ILE A 131 16.29 11.62 -15.12
CA ILE A 131 16.96 11.84 -13.82
C ILE A 131 16.01 12.56 -12.86
N ASN A 132 15.31 13.59 -13.34
CA ASN A 132 14.35 14.36 -12.54
C ASN A 132 13.14 13.52 -12.16
N VAL A 133 12.66 12.67 -13.08
CA VAL A 133 11.57 11.73 -12.80
C VAL A 133 12.00 10.71 -11.74
N ARG A 134 13.24 10.21 -11.82
CA ARG A 134 13.79 9.27 -10.82
C ARG A 134 13.91 9.92 -9.45
N LEU A 135 14.37 11.18 -9.38
CA LEU A 135 14.43 11.93 -8.13
C LEU A 135 13.04 12.08 -7.49
N ALA A 136 12.02 12.44 -8.27
CA ALA A 136 10.65 12.50 -7.78
C ALA A 136 10.15 11.14 -7.29
N ALA A 137 10.41 10.07 -8.03
CA ALA A 137 10.04 8.71 -7.62
C ALA A 137 10.71 8.30 -6.31
N GLN A 138 11.99 8.65 -6.10
CA GLN A 138 12.69 8.39 -4.84
C GLN A 138 12.06 9.17 -3.66
N LEU A 139 11.79 10.46 -3.85
CA LEU A 139 11.14 11.30 -2.82
C LEU A 139 9.76 10.77 -2.43
N LEU A 140 8.98 10.32 -3.41
CA LEU A 140 7.66 9.72 -3.21
C LEU A 140 7.73 8.32 -2.59
N SER A 141 8.77 7.54 -2.91
CA SER A 141 8.99 6.23 -2.30
C SER A 141 9.26 6.32 -0.80
N HIS A 142 10.02 7.34 -0.38
CA HIS A 142 10.39 7.55 1.02
C HIS A 142 9.27 8.22 1.83
N ASN A 143 8.58 9.22 1.28
CA ASN A 143 7.63 10.04 2.03
C ASN A 143 6.16 9.69 1.80
N GLY A 144 5.87 8.77 0.88
CA GLY A 144 4.52 8.40 0.48
C GLY A 144 4.03 9.20 -0.74
N VAL A 145 3.01 8.65 -1.43
CA VAL A 145 2.42 9.26 -2.62
C VAL A 145 1.09 9.94 -2.25
N PRO A 146 0.98 11.28 -2.40
CA PRO A 146 -0.31 11.94 -2.19
C PRO A 146 -1.34 11.43 -3.21
N PRO A 147 -2.62 11.28 -2.85
CA PRO A 147 -3.65 10.88 -3.80
C PRO A 147 -3.70 11.79 -5.04
N ALA A 148 -3.51 13.10 -4.85
CA ALA A 148 -3.44 14.08 -5.94
C ALA A 148 -2.25 13.87 -6.90
N MET A 149 -1.23 13.11 -6.49
CA MET A 149 -0.02 12.84 -7.28
C MET A 149 -0.09 11.54 -8.09
N LEU A 150 -1.05 10.66 -7.79
CA LEU A 150 -1.27 9.42 -8.54
C LEU A 150 -1.45 9.63 -10.06
N PRO A 151 -2.19 10.65 -10.54
CA PRO A 151 -2.34 10.91 -11.97
C PRO A 151 -1.01 11.20 -12.66
N TYR A 152 -0.19 12.06 -12.05
CA TYR A 152 1.10 12.46 -12.60
C TYR A 152 2.10 11.32 -12.56
N LEU A 153 2.05 10.49 -11.51
CA LEU A 153 2.86 9.28 -11.42
C LEU A 153 2.49 8.27 -12.52
N TYR A 154 1.20 8.16 -12.85
CA TYR A 154 0.72 7.33 -13.96
C TYR A 154 1.22 7.85 -15.32
N LEU A 155 1.16 9.17 -15.57
CA LEU A 155 1.71 9.78 -16.78
C LEU A 155 3.22 9.55 -16.90
N ALA A 156 3.97 9.77 -15.82
CA ALA A 156 5.40 9.53 -15.78
C ALA A 156 5.73 8.07 -16.12
N TRP A 157 4.93 7.11 -15.63
CA TRP A 157 5.07 5.70 -15.98
C TRP A 157 4.80 5.41 -17.46
N CYS A 158 3.76 6.03 -18.05
CA CYS A 158 3.45 5.90 -19.47
C CYS A 158 4.54 6.47 -20.37
N TRP A 159 5.15 7.60 -19.98
CA TRP A 159 6.19 8.28 -20.75
C TRP A 159 7.60 7.75 -20.53
N ALA A 160 7.85 7.02 -19.43
CA ALA A 160 9.15 6.46 -19.12
C ALA A 160 9.60 5.50 -20.24
N LYS A 161 10.71 5.84 -20.90
CA LYS A 161 11.36 4.99 -21.91
C LYS A 161 12.30 3.96 -21.27
N GLU A 162 12.95 4.34 -20.16
CA GLU A 162 13.84 3.46 -19.40
C GLU A 162 13.07 2.39 -18.63
N GLU A 163 13.42 1.12 -18.86
CA GLU A 163 12.75 -0.02 -18.24
C GLU A 163 12.95 -0.07 -16.72
N LYS A 164 14.12 0.34 -16.22
CA LYS A 164 14.40 0.40 -14.77
C LYS A 164 13.48 1.41 -14.07
N LEU A 165 13.42 2.64 -14.59
CA LEU A 165 12.55 3.69 -14.05
C LEU A 165 11.07 3.29 -14.15
N ARG A 166 10.67 2.64 -15.24
CA ARG A 166 9.32 2.13 -15.42
C ARG A 166 8.94 1.12 -14.34
N ARG A 167 9.84 0.21 -13.97
CA ARG A 167 9.62 -0.76 -12.88
C ARG A 167 9.47 -0.08 -11.52
N GLU A 168 10.30 0.92 -11.24
CA GLU A 168 10.23 1.73 -10.00
C GLU A 168 8.88 2.45 -9.89
N LEU A 169 8.47 3.16 -10.94
CA LEU A 169 7.18 3.86 -10.98
C LEU A 169 5.99 2.89 -10.88
N ARG A 170 6.07 1.73 -11.54
CA ARG A 170 5.04 0.69 -11.46
C ARG A 170 4.92 0.11 -10.06
N ALA A 171 6.04 -0.06 -9.33
CA ALA A 171 6.00 -0.54 -7.96
C ALA A 171 5.28 0.45 -7.04
N LEU A 172 5.55 1.75 -7.21
CA LEU A 172 4.85 2.82 -6.47
C LEU A 172 3.35 2.84 -6.80
N LEU A 173 2.99 2.79 -8.09
CA LEU A 173 1.58 2.68 -8.50
C LEU A 173 0.94 1.40 -7.94
N GLY A 174 1.61 0.26 -7.96
CA GLY A 174 1.07 -0.98 -7.38
C GLY A 174 0.75 -0.87 -5.89
N ARG A 175 1.52 -0.06 -5.15
CA ARG A 175 1.35 0.16 -3.71
C ARG A 175 0.23 1.14 -3.38
N TYR A 176 0.14 2.26 -4.12
CA TYR A 176 -0.76 3.36 -3.77
C TYR A 176 -2.00 3.47 -4.68
N TRP A 177 -2.02 2.79 -5.82
CA TRP A 177 -3.18 2.78 -6.70
C TRP A 177 -4.28 1.86 -6.14
N PRO A 178 -5.54 2.31 -6.07
CA PRO A 178 -6.61 1.50 -5.54
C PRO A 178 -6.80 0.17 -6.27
N SER A 179 -6.98 -0.89 -5.49
CA SER A 179 -7.10 -2.27 -5.97
C SER A 179 -8.20 -2.44 -7.01
N ALA A 180 -9.34 -1.78 -6.80
CA ALA A 180 -10.50 -1.76 -7.71
C ALA A 180 -10.17 -1.27 -9.14
N HIS A 181 -9.11 -0.47 -9.30
CA HIS A 181 -8.74 0.16 -10.57
C HIS A 181 -7.39 -0.32 -11.12
N ARG A 182 -6.80 -1.38 -10.56
CA ARG A 182 -5.54 -1.97 -11.06
C ARG A 182 -5.62 -2.48 -12.50
N ASN A 183 -6.82 -2.77 -13.01
CA ASN A 183 -7.02 -3.14 -14.41
C ASN A 183 -6.65 -2.01 -15.36
N LEU A 184 -6.76 -0.74 -14.94
CA LEU A 184 -6.35 0.43 -15.74
C LEU A 184 -4.82 0.50 -15.90
N LEU A 185 -4.06 -0.01 -14.93
CA LEU A 185 -2.61 -0.18 -15.04
C LEU A 185 -2.23 -1.29 -16.06
N ARG A 186 -3.15 -2.20 -16.38
CA ARG A 186 -2.94 -3.26 -17.40
C ARG A 186 -3.38 -2.81 -18.78
N ALA A 187 -4.45 -2.03 -18.87
CA ALA A 187 -5.02 -1.54 -20.13
C ALA A 187 -4.06 -0.64 -20.93
N ARG A 188 -3.05 -0.06 -20.27
CA ARG A 188 -1.95 0.72 -20.87
C ARG A 188 -2.47 1.70 -21.92
N VAL A 189 -3.21 2.71 -21.46
CA VAL A 189 -3.58 3.83 -22.32
C VAL A 189 -2.29 4.51 -22.80
N GLN A 190 -2.09 4.56 -24.11
CA GLN A 190 -0.88 5.11 -24.71
C GLN A 190 -0.95 6.64 -24.69
N PHE A 191 -0.48 7.25 -23.61
CA PHE A 191 -0.21 8.68 -23.59
C PHE A 191 1.14 8.94 -24.26
N THR A 192 1.15 9.75 -25.32
CA THR A 192 2.39 10.30 -25.89
C THR A 192 2.62 11.70 -25.35
N ARG A 193 3.88 12.15 -25.28
CA ARG A 193 4.20 13.52 -24.84
C ARG A 193 3.70 14.60 -25.79
N ASP A 194 3.40 14.22 -27.03
CA ASP A 194 2.87 15.11 -28.06
C ASP A 194 1.35 15.27 -27.98
N THR A 195 0.69 14.53 -27.08
CA THR A 195 -0.75 14.68 -26.85
C THR A 195 -1.01 16.05 -26.20
N PRO A 196 -1.94 16.88 -26.72
CA PRO A 196 -2.25 18.16 -26.13
C PRO A 196 -2.71 17.99 -24.68
N TRP A 197 -2.25 18.89 -23.81
CA TRP A 197 -2.49 18.80 -22.36
C TRP A 197 -3.98 18.73 -22.00
N GLU A 198 -4.84 19.44 -22.73
CA GLU A 198 -6.30 19.39 -22.56
C GLU A 198 -6.89 17.99 -22.79
N ALA A 199 -6.35 17.24 -23.77
CA ALA A 199 -6.77 15.87 -24.02
C ALA A 199 -6.24 14.92 -22.93
N ILE A 200 -5.03 15.18 -22.41
CA ILE A 200 -4.46 14.45 -21.28
C ILE A 200 -5.31 14.66 -20.03
N GLU A 201 -5.70 15.89 -19.72
CA GLU A 201 -6.55 16.22 -18.57
C GLU A 201 -7.92 15.56 -18.68
N LYS A 202 -8.54 15.57 -19.86
CA LYS A 202 -9.82 14.90 -20.09
C LYS A 202 -9.72 13.38 -19.88
N GLN A 203 -8.71 12.74 -20.44
CA GLN A 203 -8.50 11.29 -20.28
C GLN A 203 -8.08 10.92 -18.86
N LEU A 204 -7.28 11.75 -18.19
CA LEU A 204 -6.98 11.58 -16.77
C LEU A 204 -8.24 11.73 -15.93
N ALA A 205 -9.08 12.74 -16.20
CA ALA A 205 -10.34 12.90 -15.49
C ALA A 205 -11.27 11.69 -15.67
N GLU A 206 -11.28 11.05 -16.84
CA GLU A 206 -12.02 9.81 -17.08
C GLU A 206 -11.40 8.60 -16.34
N ILE A 207 -10.08 8.49 -16.30
CA ILE A 207 -9.35 7.43 -15.56
C ILE A 207 -9.50 7.60 -14.04
N LEU A 208 -9.60 8.84 -13.56
CA LEU A 208 -9.71 9.22 -12.14
C LEU A 208 -11.16 9.41 -11.68
N ALA A 209 -12.13 9.57 -12.58
CA ALA A 209 -13.55 9.60 -12.26
C ALA A 209 -13.99 8.44 -11.36
N PRO A 210 -13.57 7.18 -11.59
CA PRO A 210 -13.91 6.09 -10.69
C PRO A 210 -13.09 6.07 -9.39
N LEU A 211 -12.04 6.89 -9.26
CA LEU A 211 -11.20 7.04 -8.07
C LEU A 211 -11.71 8.11 -7.09
N LYS A 212 -12.77 8.86 -7.42
CA LYS A 212 -13.45 9.76 -6.49
C LYS A 212 -14.20 8.94 -5.44
N ILE A 213 -13.57 8.79 -4.27
CA ILE A 213 -14.21 8.36 -3.02
C ILE A 213 -14.75 9.61 -2.32
#